data_AF-A0A4Q2IQ63-F1
#
_entry.id   AF-A0A4Q2IQ63-F1
#
_cell.length_a   1.000
_cell.length_b   1.000
_cell.length_c   1.000
_cell.angle_alpha   90.00
_cell.angle_beta   90.00
_cell.angle_gamma   90.00
#
_symmetry.space_group_name_H-M   'P 1'
#
loop_
_entity.id
_entity.type
_entity.pdbx_description
1 polymer ?
#
loop_
_entity_poly.entity_id
_entity_poly.type
_entity_poly.pdbx_seq_one_letter_code
_entity_poly.pdbx_strand_id
1 'polypeptide(L)'
;MTAGGTLTRADLAEALHKEVGLSRADSAKLVEEILRHMCEALHKGENVKISGFGSFVLRDKGERVGRNPKTGVEVPIAPRRVLTFRASQMMRDRIVAAS
;
A
#
# COMPACT_ATOMS: atom_id res chain seq x y z
N MET A 1 22.23 11.83 -0.08
CA MET A 1 21.27 12.48 -1.00
C MET A 1 21.20 11.65 -2.27
N THR A 2 20.39 10.58 -2.29
CA THR A 2 20.16 9.81 -3.52
C THR A 2 18.91 10.34 -4.19
N ALA A 3 19.07 10.69 -5.47
CA ALA A 3 18.08 11.25 -6.38
C ALA A 3 16.73 10.51 -6.32
N GLY A 4 15.64 11.25 -6.52
CA GLY A 4 14.26 10.74 -6.47
C GLY A 4 14.00 9.58 -7.44
N GLY A 5 14.27 8.36 -6.97
CA GLY A 5 13.93 7.11 -7.63
C GLY A 5 12.69 6.49 -7.00
N THR A 6 11.82 5.93 -7.85
CA THR A 6 10.67 5.13 -7.41
C THR A 6 11.13 3.71 -7.11
N LEU A 7 10.95 3.24 -5.88
CA LEU A 7 11.20 1.84 -5.52
C LEU A 7 10.19 0.92 -6.24
N THR A 8 10.69 -0.04 -7.00
CA THR A 8 9.87 -1.01 -7.75
C THR A 8 9.90 -2.40 -7.12
N ARG A 9 9.06 -3.30 -7.64
CA ARG A 9 9.08 -4.72 -7.27
C ARG A 9 10.42 -5.39 -7.55
N ALA A 10 11.07 -5.03 -8.66
CA ALA A 10 12.38 -5.56 -9.03
C ALA A 10 13.46 -5.14 -8.03
N ASP A 11 13.40 -3.91 -7.53
CA ASP A 11 14.34 -3.41 -6.53
C ASP A 11 14.18 -4.13 -5.18
N LEU A 12 12.94 -4.42 -4.76
CA LEU A 12 12.67 -5.23 -3.57
C LEU A 12 13.23 -6.66 -3.70
N ALA A 13 13.04 -7.29 -4.86
CA ALA A 13 13.59 -8.62 -5.13
C ALA A 13 15.12 -8.61 -5.15
N GLU A 14 15.73 -7.58 -5.74
CA GLU A 14 17.19 -7.41 -5.75
C GLU A 14 17.75 -7.21 -4.35
N ALA A 15 17.05 -6.44 -3.49
CA ALA A 15 17.43 -6.28 -2.09
C ALA A 15 17.43 -7.62 -1.35
N LEU A 16 16.38 -8.44 -1.51
CA LEU A 16 16.32 -9.78 -0.90
C LEU A 16 17.44 -10.70 -1.42
N HIS A 17 17.72 -10.67 -2.72
CA HIS A 17 18.82 -11.44 -3.30
C HIS A 17 20.17 -11.08 -2.64
N LYS A 18 20.43 -9.77 -2.47
CA LYS A 18 21.69 -9.27 -1.89
C LYS A 18 21.81 -9.52 -0.38
N GLU A 19 20.73 -9.28 0.37
CA GLU A 19 20.77 -9.32 1.83
C GLU A 19 20.61 -10.74 2.39
N VAL A 20 19.79 -11.57 1.74
CA VAL A 20 19.44 -12.91 2.22
C VAL A 20 20.18 -14.02 1.45
N GLY A 21 20.75 -13.70 0.28
CA GLY A 21 21.50 -14.67 -0.54
C GLY A 21 20.62 -15.65 -1.32
N LEU A 22 19.32 -15.40 -1.41
CA LEU A 22 18.38 -16.20 -2.21
C LEU A 22 18.67 -16.05 -3.70
N SER A 23 18.23 -17.01 -4.53
CA SER A 23 18.30 -16.82 -5.98
C SER A 23 17.46 -15.62 -6.42
N ARG A 24 17.80 -14.99 -7.55
CA ARG A 24 16.99 -13.90 -8.13
C ARG A 24 15.55 -14.35 -8.39
N ALA A 25 15.38 -15.58 -8.86
CA ALA A 25 14.07 -16.17 -9.13
C ALA A 25 13.25 -16.34 -7.85
N ASP A 26 13.84 -16.89 -6.79
CA ASP A 26 13.17 -17.08 -5.50
C ASP A 26 12.84 -15.73 -4.85
N SER A 27 13.75 -14.77 -4.94
CA SER A 27 13.54 -13.42 -4.40
C SER A 27 12.36 -12.73 -5.07
N ALA A 28 12.27 -12.80 -6.40
CA ALA A 28 11.13 -12.25 -7.14
C ALA A 28 9.83 -12.97 -6.77
N LYS A 29 9.87 -14.30 -6.66
CA LYS A 29 8.72 -15.12 -6.28
C LYS A 29 8.19 -14.77 -4.88
N LEU A 30 9.07 -14.59 -3.89
CA LEU A 30 8.67 -14.24 -2.52
C LEU A 30 7.99 -12.87 -2.45
N VAL A 31 8.51 -11.87 -3.15
CA VAL A 31 7.87 -10.54 -3.21
C VAL A 31 6.47 -10.65 -3.84
N GLU A 32 6.34 -11.43 -4.92
CA GLU A 32 5.04 -11.70 -5.55
C GLU A 32 4.06 -12.37 -4.59
N GLU A 33 4.51 -13.40 -3.86
CA GLU A 33 3.68 -14.15 -2.93
C GLU A 33 3.18 -13.26 -1.79
N ILE A 34 4.02 -12.40 -1.23
CA ILE A 34 3.61 -11.43 -0.19
C ILE A 34 2.49 -10.53 -0.72
N LEU A 35 2.68 -9.93 -1.90
CA LEU A 35 1.68 -9.04 -2.50
C LEU A 35 0.38 -9.78 -2.81
N ARG A 36 0.47 -11.01 -3.33
CA ARG A 36 -0.68 -11.87 -3.60
C ARG A 36 -1.47 -12.14 -2.32
N HIS A 37 -0.80 -12.55 -1.24
CA HIS A 37 -1.45 -12.83 0.05
C HIS A 37 -2.14 -11.59 0.63
N MET A 38 -1.52 -10.41 0.50
CA MET A 38 -2.16 -9.14 0.91
C MET A 38 -3.43 -8.86 0.09
N CYS A 39 -3.36 -9.01 -1.23
CA CYS A 39 -4.50 -8.79 -2.12
C CYS A 39 -5.65 -9.77 -1.83
N GLU A 40 -5.34 -11.05 -1.59
CA GLU A 40 -6.34 -12.07 -1.26
C GLU A 40 -7.06 -11.75 0.06
N ALA A 41 -6.33 -11.35 1.11
CA ALA A 41 -6.92 -10.95 2.38
C ALA A 41 -7.85 -9.74 2.21
N LEU A 42 -7.38 -8.70 1.51
CA LEU A 42 -8.18 -7.49 1.24
C LEU A 42 -9.42 -7.80 0.39
N HIS A 43 -9.32 -8.70 -0.58
CA HIS A 43 -10.45 -9.14 -1.38
C HIS A 43 -11.53 -9.82 -0.53
N LYS A 44 -11.12 -10.63 0.46
CA LYS A 44 -12.03 -11.30 1.42
C LYS A 44 -12.65 -10.36 2.45
N GLY A 45 -12.26 -9.08 2.48
CA GLY A 45 -12.76 -8.12 3.46
C GLY A 45 -11.91 -8.04 4.73
N GLU A 46 -10.74 -8.68 4.76
CA GLU A 46 -9.83 -8.66 5.90
C GLU A 46 -8.89 -7.45 5.83
N ASN A 47 -8.56 -6.87 6.99
CA ASN A 47 -7.56 -5.81 7.06
C ASN A 47 -6.16 -6.43 7.15
N VAL A 48 -5.18 -5.82 6.47
CA VAL A 48 -3.77 -6.23 6.58
C VAL A 48 -3.04 -5.31 7.55
N LYS A 49 -2.36 -5.86 8.55
CA LYS A 49 -1.53 -5.11 9.50
C LYS A 49 -0.10 -5.65 9.47
N ILE A 50 0.86 -4.76 9.22
CA ILE A 50 2.29 -5.04 9.28
C ILE A 50 2.85 -4.23 10.43
N SER A 51 3.21 -4.91 11.53
CA SER A 51 3.72 -4.25 12.74
C SER A 51 4.93 -3.37 12.41
N GLY A 52 5.01 -2.18 13.01
CA GLY A 52 6.07 -1.22 12.73
C GLY A 52 5.96 -0.50 11.37
N PHE A 53 5.25 -1.04 10.37
CA PHE A 53 5.06 -0.38 9.08
C PHE A 53 3.73 0.38 9.02
N GLY A 54 2.61 -0.34 9.13
CA GLY A 54 1.28 0.28 9.04
C GLY A 54 0.15 -0.73 8.83
N SER A 55 -1.03 -0.21 8.55
CA SER A 55 -2.24 -0.99 8.30
C SER A 55 -2.92 -0.58 7.00
N PHE A 56 -3.32 -1.56 6.21
CA PHE A 56 -4.24 -1.41 5.09
C PHE A 56 -5.64 -1.74 5.57
N VAL A 57 -6.50 -0.74 5.62
CA VAL A 57 -7.83 -0.83 6.23
C VAL A 57 -8.90 -0.63 5.16
N LEU A 58 -9.80 -1.60 5.05
CA LEU A 58 -11.01 -1.49 4.24
C LEU A 58 -12.04 -0.65 4.99
N ARG A 59 -12.72 0.23 4.25
CA ARG A 59 -13.86 0.99 4.77
C ARG A 59 -14.98 0.99 3.75
N ASP A 60 -16.20 0.75 4.22
CA ASP A 60 -17.39 0.94 3.40
C ASP A 60 -17.82 2.40 3.49
N LYS A 61 -18.02 3.01 2.33
CA LYS A 61 -18.48 4.39 2.18
C LYS A 61 -19.91 4.32 1.66
N GLY A 62 -20.83 4.92 2.40
CA GLY A 62 -22.22 5.09 1.97
C GLY A 62 -22.36 6.07 0.80
N GLU A 63 -23.57 6.11 0.26
CA GLU A 63 -23.94 7.08 -0.77
C GLU A 63 -23.84 8.51 -0.23
N ARG A 64 -23.42 9.44 -1.09
CA ARG A 64 -23.42 10.87 -0.78
C ARG A 64 -23.43 11.69 -2.05
N VAL A 65 -23.86 12.94 -1.96
CA VAL A 65 -23.79 13.89 -3.07
C VAL A 65 -22.41 14.55 -3.10
N GLY A 66 -21.75 14.48 -4.25
CA GLY A 66 -20.54 15.24 -4.56
C GLY A 66 -20.84 16.37 -5.54
N ARG A 67 -19.81 17.11 -5.94
CA ARG A 67 -19.91 18.14 -6.99
C ARG A 67 -18.83 17.94 -8.03
N ASN A 68 -19.18 18.15 -9.29
CA ASN A 68 -18.19 18.17 -10.37
C ASN A 68 -17.24 19.36 -10.14
N PRO A 69 -15.92 19.16 -9.96
CA PRO A 69 -15.00 20.25 -9.65
C PRO A 69 -14.94 21.35 -10.72
N LYS A 70 -15.30 21.03 -11.97
CA LYS A 70 -15.28 21.98 -13.09
C LYS A 70 -16.57 22.78 -13.23
N THR A 71 -17.72 22.19 -12.93
CA THR A 71 -19.04 22.80 -13.21
C THR A 71 -19.86 23.12 -11.96
N GLY A 72 -19.49 22.61 -10.79
CA GLY A 72 -20.23 22.77 -9.53
C GLY A 72 -21.51 21.94 -9.42
N VAL A 73 -21.94 21.28 -10.50
CA VAL A 73 -23.16 20.46 -10.54
C VAL A 73 -23.05 19.30 -9.57
N GLU A 74 -24.13 19.08 -8.81
CA GLU A 74 -24.23 17.97 -7.87
C GLU A 74 -24.39 16.63 -8.58
N VAL A 75 -23.58 15.65 -8.17
CA VAL A 75 -23.57 14.30 -8.75
C VAL A 75 -23.57 13.27 -7.62
N PRO A 76 -24.48 12.28 -7.63
CA PRO A 76 -24.48 11.22 -6.63
C PRO A 76 -23.20 10.37 -6.73
N ILE A 77 -22.63 10.04 -5.59
CA ILE A 77 -21.48 9.14 -5.46
C ILE A 77 -22.00 7.84 -4.84
N ALA A 78 -22.01 6.79 -5.66
CA ALA A 78 -22.49 5.47 -5.26
C ALA A 78 -21.71 4.92 -4.04
N PRO A 79 -22.36 4.11 -3.19
CA PRO A 79 -21.69 3.38 -2.14
C PRO A 79 -20.55 2.51 -2.69
N ARG A 80 -19.43 2.46 -1.99
CA ARG A 80 -18.28 1.64 -2.39
C ARG A 80 -17.38 1.29 -1.21
N ARG A 81 -16.64 0.19 -1.36
CA ARG A 81 -15.53 -0.13 -0.48
C ARG A 81 -14.28 0.62 -0.93
N VAL A 82 -13.54 1.18 0.03
CA VAL A 82 -12.26 1.86 -0.21
C VAL A 82 -11.17 1.24 0.65
N LEU A 83 -9.94 1.25 0.12
CA LEU A 83 -8.73 0.89 0.85
C LEU A 83 -8.04 2.15 1.36
N THR A 84 -7.62 2.16 2.63
CA THR A 84 -6.83 3.25 3.21
C THR A 84 -5.58 2.67 3.86
N PHE A 85 -4.41 3.19 3.51
CA PHE A 85 -3.18 2.93 4.26
C PHE A 85 -3.06 3.89 5.44
N ARG A 86 -2.73 3.36 6.61
CA ARG A 86 -2.40 4.12 7.83
C ARG A 86 -0.98 3.76 8.24
N ALA A 87 -0.05 4.69 8.10
CA ALA A 87 1.31 4.51 8.59
C ALA A 87 1.31 4.25 10.10
N SER A 88 2.26 3.45 10.59
CA SER A 88 2.49 3.31 12.02
C SER A 88 3.15 4.58 12.59
N GLN A 89 3.16 4.72 13.92
CA GLN A 89 3.92 5.81 14.55
C GLN A 89 5.42 5.66 14.26
N MET A 90 5.97 4.45 14.42
CA MET A 90 7.37 4.16 14.11
C MET A 90 7.76 4.52 12.68
N MET A 91 6.88 4.28 11.69
CA MET A 91 7.14 4.64 10.30
C MET A 91 7.13 6.16 10.11
N ARG A 92 6.18 6.88 10.71
CA ARG A 92 6.16 8.35 10.69
C ARG A 92 7.41 8.94 11.32
N ASP A 93 7.80 8.44 12.49
CA ASP A 93 8.98 8.92 13.22
C ASP A 93 10.25 8.72 12.39
N ARG A 94 10.40 7.56 11.74
CA ARG A 94 11.54 7.30 10.82
C ARG A 94 11.58 8.26 9.63
N ILE A 95 10.43 8.64 9.08
CA ILE A 95 10.36 9.58 7.95
C ILE A 95 10.72 11.01 8.41
N VAL A 96 10.22 11.44 9.58
CA VAL A 96 10.52 12.77 10.12
C VAL A 96 11.98 12.88 10.56
N ALA A 97 12.53 11.84 11.18
CA ALA A 97 13.93 11.81 11.63
C ALA A 97 14.95 11.67 10.48
N ALA A 98 14.53 11.22 9.29
CA ALA A 98 15.40 11.06 8.11
C ALA A 98 15.64 12.40 7.36
N SER A 99 15.74 13.50 8.09
CA SER A 99 16.05 14.85 7.57
C SER A 99 17.53 15.18 7.73
#